data_AF-A0A238VAP2-F1
#
_entry.id   AF-A0A238VAP2-F1
#
_cell.length_a   1.000
_cell.length_b   1.000
_cell.length_c   1.000
_cell.angle_alpha   90.00
_cell.angle_beta   90.00
_cell.angle_gamma   90.00
#
_symmetry.space_group_name_H-M   'P 1'
#
loop_
_entity.id
_entity.type
_entity.pdbx_description
1 polymer ?
#
loop_
_entity_poly.entity_id
_entity_poly.type
_entity_poly.pdbx_seq_one_letter_code
_entity_poly.pdbx_strand_id
1 'polypeptide(L)'
;MKRLKIFTALMMILILISSCSTVLKSTKIDYLTNNYCQPTIQYDYSQLKNSEHKVPKQDSILETNLSKHDILVSKAIGLETYLAEYLQIKKDTLKRLVLKQKITDRLILTSIEINALASELDCNGERINKLADFIDNINNKKTKNLTVASVTLGALTTVATVLIKNNNASNIIGVSGGLLSAGLGALTISPKGKKIDLKLQRNLLGNIWYNDNSNQAYPNSIWTILNEKQFSNSGENDLQESIKNRWLQYNFDGKMDAETQKLFFDDGGIYTADDLHSRANMLNELQATVRSLEQDLKSLAVKLNSF
;
A
#
# COMPACT_ATOMS: atom_id res chain seq x y z
N MET A 1 17.04 2.39 -56.44
CA MET A 1 17.85 1.60 -55.47
C MET A 1 18.47 2.43 -54.33
N LYS A 2 19.11 3.60 -54.56
CA LYS A 2 19.72 4.41 -53.47
C LYS A 2 18.73 4.92 -52.41
N ARG A 3 17.51 5.35 -52.79
CA ARG A 3 16.47 5.81 -51.85
C ARG A 3 15.92 4.71 -50.93
N LEU A 4 15.81 3.48 -51.44
CA LEU A 4 15.35 2.32 -50.67
C LEU A 4 16.38 1.91 -49.60
N LYS A 5 17.68 2.01 -49.90
CA LYS A 5 18.78 1.73 -48.95
C LYS A 5 18.87 2.76 -47.81
N ILE A 6 18.54 4.02 -48.09
CA ILE A 6 18.50 5.08 -47.06
C ILE A 6 17.29 4.88 -46.14
N PHE A 7 16.14 4.54 -46.70
CA PHE A 7 14.93 4.27 -45.92
C PHE A 7 15.08 3.04 -45.01
N THR A 8 15.68 1.95 -45.52
CA THR A 8 15.97 0.76 -44.69
C THR A 8 17.03 1.03 -43.63
N ALA A 9 18.05 1.86 -43.91
CA ALA A 9 19.04 2.25 -42.89
C ALA A 9 18.43 3.13 -41.79
N LEU A 10 17.54 4.07 -42.12
CA LEU A 10 16.84 4.92 -41.14
C LEU A 10 15.89 4.10 -40.27
N MET A 11 15.18 3.15 -40.88
CA MET A 11 14.31 2.20 -40.18
C MET A 11 15.10 1.25 -39.26
N MET A 12 16.29 0.81 -39.68
CA MET A 12 17.19 -0.01 -38.86
C MET A 12 17.77 0.77 -37.67
N ILE A 13 18.05 2.07 -37.83
CA ILE A 13 18.44 2.97 -36.72
C ILE A 13 17.28 3.20 -35.75
N LEU A 14 16.05 3.39 -36.23
CA LEU A 14 14.86 3.49 -35.36
C LEU A 14 14.62 2.19 -34.56
N ILE A 15 14.88 1.03 -35.16
CA ILE A 15 14.78 -0.28 -34.48
C ILE A 15 15.86 -0.43 -33.39
N LEU A 16 17.07 0.12 -33.59
CA LEU A 16 18.16 0.10 -32.60
C LEU A 16 17.92 1.05 -31.40
N ILE A 17 17.04 2.05 -31.53
CA ILE A 17 16.63 2.95 -30.42
C ILE A 17 15.41 2.38 -29.67
N SER A 18 15.01 1.13 -29.92
CA SER A 18 14.01 0.43 -29.13
C SER A 18 14.52 0.23 -27.69
N SER A 19 14.23 1.25 -26.87
CA SER A 19 14.65 1.39 -25.48
C SER A 19 14.13 0.18 -24.69
N CYS A 20 14.99 -0.79 -24.39
CA CYS A 20 14.66 -1.81 -23.40
C CYS A 20 14.37 -1.13 -22.07
N SER A 21 13.23 -1.44 -21.46
CA SER A 21 12.98 -1.09 -20.06
C SER A 21 14.00 -1.87 -19.23
N THR A 22 14.87 -1.15 -18.53
CA THR A 22 15.93 -1.76 -17.70
C THR A 22 15.50 -1.73 -16.25
N VAL A 23 15.66 -2.85 -15.56
CA VAL A 23 15.57 -2.91 -14.10
C VAL A 23 16.74 -2.11 -13.51
N LEU A 24 16.43 -1.14 -12.64
CA LEU A 24 17.43 -0.32 -11.98
C LEU A 24 18.09 -1.09 -10.83
N LYS A 25 19.40 -0.91 -10.67
CA LYS A 25 20.18 -1.37 -9.52
C LYS A 25 21.05 -0.22 -9.04
N SER A 26 20.94 0.15 -7.77
CA SER A 26 21.78 1.17 -7.15
C SER A 26 21.70 1.07 -5.62
N THR A 27 22.74 1.52 -4.93
CA THR A 27 22.78 1.52 -3.45
C THR A 27 21.62 2.28 -2.80
N LYS A 28 21.12 3.34 -3.45
CA LYS A 28 19.93 4.07 -3.00
C LYS A 28 18.65 3.23 -3.09
N ILE A 29 18.53 2.42 -4.15
CA ILE A 29 17.41 1.49 -4.32
C ILE A 29 17.54 0.37 -3.30
N ASP A 30 18.74 -0.21 -3.14
CA ASP A 30 18.99 -1.31 -2.21
C ASP A 30 18.55 -0.97 -0.78
N TYR A 31 18.83 0.26 -0.33
CA TYR A 31 18.37 0.76 0.97
C TYR A 31 16.84 0.81 1.09
N LEU A 32 16.15 1.29 0.06
CA LEU A 32 14.68 1.42 0.04
C LEU A 32 13.97 0.08 -0.19
N THR A 33 14.63 -0.89 -0.80
CA THR A 33 14.11 -2.26 -0.97
C THR A 33 14.32 -3.13 0.27
N ASN A 34 15.20 -2.74 1.19
CA ASN A 34 15.41 -3.48 2.44
C ASN A 34 14.25 -3.27 3.42
N ASN A 35 13.84 -4.33 4.14
CA ASN A 35 12.69 -4.28 5.04
C ASN A 35 12.98 -3.63 6.42
N TYR A 36 13.38 -2.35 6.46
CA TYR A 36 13.65 -1.62 7.71
C TYR A 36 12.41 -1.20 8.52
N CYS A 37 11.19 -1.42 8.01
CA CYS A 37 9.95 -1.06 8.71
C CYS A 37 9.41 -2.21 9.57
N GLN A 38 9.84 -3.45 9.32
CA GLN A 38 9.40 -4.60 10.09
C GLN A 38 9.91 -4.51 11.54
N PRO A 39 9.08 -4.86 12.53
CA PRO A 39 9.52 -4.96 13.92
C PRO A 39 10.74 -5.89 14.06
N THR A 40 11.74 -5.45 14.83
CA THR A 40 12.93 -6.26 15.13
C THR A 40 12.67 -7.35 16.18
N ILE A 41 11.50 -7.31 16.82
CA ILE A 41 11.08 -8.23 17.88
C ILE A 41 9.82 -8.95 17.39
N GLN A 42 9.77 -10.27 17.55
CA GLN A 42 8.55 -11.04 17.36
C GLN A 42 7.66 -10.91 18.60
N TYR A 43 6.41 -10.52 18.40
CA TYR A 43 5.44 -10.42 19.48
C TYR A 43 4.89 -11.80 19.84
N ASP A 44 4.98 -12.16 21.13
CA ASP A 44 4.40 -13.40 21.65
C ASP A 44 2.96 -13.15 22.13
N TYR A 45 2.01 -13.26 21.21
CA TYR A 45 0.59 -13.11 21.53
C TYR A 45 0.01 -14.27 22.36
N SER A 46 0.75 -15.39 22.53
CA SER A 46 0.27 -16.53 23.32
C SER A 46 0.18 -16.22 24.82
N GLN A 47 0.92 -15.20 25.28
CA GLN A 47 0.88 -14.74 26.67
C GLN A 47 -0.42 -14.00 27.01
N LEU A 48 -1.15 -13.56 26.00
CA LEU A 48 -2.44 -12.90 26.10
C LEU A 48 -3.51 -13.98 26.16
N LYS A 49 -3.57 -14.70 27.28
CA LYS A 49 -4.57 -15.75 27.50
C LYS A 49 -5.99 -15.20 27.25
N ASN A 50 -6.65 -15.71 26.22
CA ASN A 50 -8.10 -15.60 26.10
C ASN A 50 -8.68 -16.59 27.13
N SER A 51 -9.47 -16.07 28.07
CA SER A 51 -10.24 -16.94 28.96
C SER A 51 -11.31 -17.65 28.13
N GLU A 52 -11.07 -18.93 27.79
CA GLU A 52 -11.97 -19.76 26.96
C GLU A 52 -13.30 -20.12 27.66
N HIS A 53 -13.59 -19.56 28.83
CA HIS A 53 -14.82 -19.86 29.56
C HIS A 53 -15.91 -18.84 29.24
N LYS A 54 -16.71 -19.14 28.20
CA LYS A 54 -18.05 -18.56 28.03
C LYS A 54 -18.96 -19.09 29.12
N VAL A 55 -19.19 -18.30 30.17
CA VAL A 55 -20.23 -18.61 31.16
C VAL A 55 -21.52 -17.92 30.71
N PRO A 56 -22.64 -18.63 30.47
CA PRO A 56 -23.89 -18.04 29.97
C PRO A 56 -24.45 -16.86 30.79
N LYS A 57 -24.07 -16.75 32.07
CA LYS A 57 -24.41 -15.60 32.93
C LYS A 57 -23.65 -14.32 32.60
N GLN A 58 -22.50 -14.40 31.91
CA GLN A 58 -21.68 -13.23 31.54
C GLN A 58 -22.37 -12.40 30.47
N ASP A 59 -22.94 -13.03 29.43
CA ASP A 59 -23.60 -12.33 28.33
C ASP A 59 -24.74 -11.43 28.83
N SER A 60 -25.64 -11.93 29.69
CA SER A 60 -26.76 -11.13 30.23
C SER A 60 -26.32 -9.91 31.04
N ILE A 61 -25.23 -10.01 31.80
CA ILE A 61 -24.71 -8.89 32.60
C ILE A 61 -24.05 -7.83 31.72
N LEU A 62 -23.30 -8.26 30.70
CA LEU A 62 -22.68 -7.36 29.74
C LEU A 62 -23.73 -6.64 28.89
N GLU A 63 -24.74 -7.36 28.39
CA GLU A 63 -25.87 -6.79 27.64
C GLU A 63 -26.67 -5.75 28.43
N THR A 64 -26.73 -5.88 29.76
CA THR A 64 -27.41 -4.90 30.63
C THR A 64 -26.61 -3.61 30.80
N ASN A 65 -25.27 -3.66 30.64
CA ASN A 65 -24.38 -2.55 31.00
C ASN A 65 -23.64 -1.92 29.81
N LEU A 66 -23.50 -2.64 28.70
CA LEU A 66 -22.71 -2.25 27.52
C LEU A 66 -23.56 -2.27 26.25
N SER A 67 -23.18 -1.43 25.28
CA SER A 67 -23.77 -1.51 23.94
C SER A 67 -23.34 -2.81 23.25
N LYS A 68 -24.09 -3.25 22.22
CA LYS A 68 -23.68 -4.39 21.40
C LYS A 68 -22.29 -4.21 20.81
N HIS A 69 -21.95 -2.98 20.40
CA HIS A 69 -20.64 -2.63 19.87
C HIS A 69 -19.53 -2.78 20.91
N ASP A 70 -19.73 -2.23 22.11
CA ASP A 70 -18.77 -2.34 23.22
C ASP A 70 -18.55 -3.79 23.65
N ILE A 71 -19.60 -4.63 23.58
CA ILE A 71 -19.49 -6.07 23.83
C ILE A 71 -18.59 -6.73 22.79
N LEU A 72 -18.76 -6.43 21.50
CA LEU A 72 -17.92 -6.98 20.44
C LEU A 72 -16.47 -6.53 20.57
N VAL A 73 -16.22 -5.24 20.86
CA VAL A 73 -14.87 -4.73 21.16
C VAL A 73 -14.29 -5.53 22.33
N SER A 74 -15.03 -5.64 23.43
CA SER A 74 -14.56 -6.35 24.62
C SER A 74 -14.25 -7.83 24.37
N LYS A 75 -15.00 -8.49 23.48
CA LYS A 75 -14.75 -9.87 23.05
C LYS A 75 -13.48 -9.96 22.21
N ALA A 76 -13.33 -9.09 21.21
CA ALA A 76 -12.15 -9.06 20.35
C ALA A 76 -10.85 -8.80 21.14
N ILE A 77 -10.91 -7.92 22.15
CA ILE A 77 -9.75 -7.59 22.98
C ILE A 77 -9.65 -8.46 24.25
N GLY A 78 -10.45 -9.51 24.41
CA GLY A 78 -10.32 -10.46 25.53
C GLY A 78 -10.62 -9.87 26.92
N LEU A 79 -11.52 -8.89 27.00
CA LEU A 79 -11.96 -8.26 28.26
C LEU A 79 -13.20 -8.90 28.89
N GLU A 80 -13.95 -9.71 28.14
CA GLU A 80 -15.27 -10.23 28.52
C GLU A 80 -15.31 -10.79 29.95
N THR A 81 -14.36 -11.67 30.29
CA THR A 81 -14.31 -12.30 31.62
C THR A 81 -14.04 -11.29 32.72
N TYR A 82 -13.07 -10.38 32.54
CA TYR A 82 -12.71 -9.39 33.54
C TYR A 82 -13.84 -8.38 33.77
N LEU A 83 -14.53 -7.97 32.70
CA LEU A 83 -15.66 -7.04 32.78
C LEU A 83 -16.85 -7.66 33.49
N ALA A 84 -17.23 -8.89 33.12
CA ALA A 84 -18.36 -9.55 33.75
C ALA A 84 -18.10 -9.79 35.25
N GLU A 85 -16.87 -10.16 35.63
CA GLU A 85 -16.49 -10.31 37.03
C GLU A 85 -16.49 -8.97 37.78
N TYR A 86 -15.97 -7.90 37.16
CA TYR A 86 -15.96 -6.55 37.72
C TYR A 86 -17.37 -6.04 38.03
N LEU A 87 -18.32 -6.25 37.10
CA LEU A 87 -19.72 -5.81 37.25
C LEU A 87 -20.50 -6.59 38.35
N GLN A 88 -20.06 -7.80 38.69
CA GLN A 88 -20.69 -8.62 39.73
C GLN A 88 -20.17 -8.28 41.14
N ILE A 89 -18.92 -7.85 41.27
CA ILE A 89 -18.27 -7.62 42.57
C ILE A 89 -18.68 -6.26 43.15
N LYS A 90 -19.47 -6.29 44.23
CA LYS A 90 -19.91 -5.08 44.94
C LYS A 90 -19.11 -4.74 46.20
N LYS A 91 -18.58 -5.74 46.92
CA LYS A 91 -18.04 -5.57 48.28
C LYS A 91 -16.53 -5.77 48.41
N ASP A 92 -15.91 -6.54 47.51
CA ASP A 92 -14.47 -6.82 47.55
C ASP A 92 -13.69 -5.72 46.81
N THR A 93 -13.28 -4.69 47.55
CA THR A 93 -12.58 -3.52 47.01
C THR A 93 -11.25 -3.89 46.36
N LEU A 94 -10.49 -4.81 46.96
CA LEU A 94 -9.18 -5.21 46.43
C LEU A 94 -9.35 -5.95 45.11
N LYS A 95 -10.25 -6.93 45.05
CA LYS A 95 -10.50 -7.68 43.83
C LYS A 95 -11.07 -6.80 42.73
N ARG A 96 -11.96 -5.85 43.08
CA ARG A 96 -12.49 -4.85 42.13
C ARG A 96 -11.39 -3.96 41.56
N LEU A 97 -10.44 -3.51 42.39
CA LEU A 97 -9.27 -2.74 41.95
C LEU A 97 -8.38 -3.55 41.01
N VAL A 98 -8.08 -4.81 41.34
CA VAL A 98 -7.27 -5.71 40.48
C VAL A 98 -7.95 -5.93 39.13
N LEU A 99 -9.26 -6.12 39.09
CA LEU A 99 -9.99 -6.25 37.84
C LEU A 99 -9.97 -4.96 37.02
N LYS A 100 -10.14 -3.80 37.65
CA LYS A 100 -10.01 -2.49 36.99
C LYS A 100 -8.62 -2.28 36.39
N GLN A 101 -7.57 -2.74 37.08
CA GLN A 101 -6.21 -2.72 36.57
C GLN A 101 -6.08 -3.60 35.33
N LYS A 102 -6.51 -4.88 35.40
CA LYS A 102 -6.47 -5.80 34.25
C LYS A 102 -7.25 -5.27 33.03
N ILE A 103 -8.39 -4.64 33.27
CA ILE A 103 -9.19 -4.00 32.23
C ILE A 103 -8.41 -2.86 31.57
N THR A 104 -7.85 -1.96 32.38
CA THR A 104 -7.03 -0.83 31.91
C THR A 104 -5.81 -1.30 31.14
N ASP A 105 -5.07 -2.28 31.66
CA ASP A 105 -3.87 -2.83 31.02
C ASP A 105 -4.19 -3.41 29.65
N ARG A 106 -5.33 -4.09 29.50
CA ARG A 106 -5.74 -4.67 28.22
C ARG A 106 -6.17 -3.61 27.21
N LEU A 107 -6.84 -2.54 27.64
CA LEU A 107 -7.14 -1.39 26.79
C LEU A 107 -5.84 -0.73 26.30
N ILE A 108 -4.90 -0.46 27.20
CA ILE A 108 -3.60 0.15 26.87
C ILE A 108 -2.83 -0.75 25.90
N LEU A 109 -2.76 -2.04 26.17
CA LEU A 109 -2.06 -2.98 25.29
C LEU A 109 -2.69 -3.02 23.90
N THR A 110 -4.02 -3.01 23.80
CA THR A 110 -4.70 -2.97 22.50
C THR A 110 -4.38 -1.67 21.75
N SER A 111 -4.34 -0.53 22.43
CA SER A 111 -3.91 0.74 21.81
C SER A 111 -2.47 0.66 21.32
N ILE A 112 -1.55 0.05 22.08
CA ILE A 112 -0.17 -0.18 21.65
C ILE A 112 -0.12 -1.08 20.41
N GLU A 113 -0.89 -2.17 20.39
CA GLU A 113 -1.02 -3.07 19.24
C GLU A 113 -1.50 -2.32 17.98
N ILE A 114 -2.54 -1.48 18.11
CA ILE A 114 -3.07 -0.66 17.01
C ILE A 114 -2.00 0.31 16.49
N ASN A 115 -1.36 1.05 17.40
CA ASN A 115 -0.38 2.06 17.02
C ASN A 115 0.90 1.45 16.44
N ALA A 116 1.34 0.30 16.94
CA ALA A 116 2.51 -0.41 16.42
C ALA A 116 2.26 -0.90 14.99
N LEU A 117 1.11 -1.54 14.74
CA LEU A 117 0.74 -2.00 13.40
C LEU A 117 0.53 -0.84 12.43
N ALA A 118 -0.17 0.22 12.86
CA ALA A 118 -0.36 1.43 12.05
C ALA A 118 0.98 2.08 11.70
N SER A 119 1.95 2.09 12.61
CA SER A 119 3.30 2.63 12.36
C SER A 119 4.11 1.77 11.37
N GLU A 120 3.99 0.43 11.45
CA GLU A 120 4.61 -0.46 10.46
C GLU A 120 4.02 -0.21 9.06
N LEU A 121 2.70 -0.05 8.94
CA LEU A 121 2.02 0.24 7.69
C LEU A 121 2.41 1.61 7.13
N ASP A 122 2.41 2.66 7.96
CA ASP A 122 2.82 4.03 7.62
C ASP A 122 4.26 4.07 7.08
N CYS A 123 5.19 3.45 7.81
CA CYS A 123 6.59 3.35 7.39
C CYS A 123 6.73 2.66 6.04
N ASN A 124 6.00 1.55 5.83
CA ASN A 124 6.00 0.84 4.55
C ASN A 124 5.41 1.70 3.42
N GLY A 125 4.30 2.39 3.66
CA GLY A 125 3.67 3.30 2.71
C GLY A 125 4.63 4.39 2.26
N GLU A 126 5.22 5.12 3.21
CA GLU A 126 6.19 6.19 2.94
C GLU A 126 7.46 5.68 2.25
N ARG A 127 7.96 4.51 2.65
CA ARG A 127 9.12 3.89 2.00
C ARG A 127 8.87 3.57 0.55
N ILE A 128 7.74 2.92 0.26
CA ILE A 128 7.38 2.52 -1.10
C ILE A 128 7.06 3.75 -1.95
N ASN A 129 6.38 4.75 -1.39
CA ASN A 129 6.12 6.02 -2.07
C ASN A 129 7.42 6.75 -2.43
N LYS A 130 8.38 6.81 -1.50
CA LYS A 130 9.70 7.42 -1.76
C LYS A 130 10.48 6.68 -2.84
N LEU A 131 10.31 5.37 -2.94
CA LEU A 131 10.89 4.56 -4.00
C LEU A 131 10.21 4.83 -5.36
N ALA A 132 8.89 5.00 -5.37
CA ALA A 132 8.12 5.42 -6.54
C ALA A 132 8.59 6.79 -7.04
N ASP A 133 8.63 7.80 -6.15
CA ASP A 133 9.10 9.16 -6.44
C ASP A 133 10.53 9.18 -6.99
N PHE A 134 11.41 8.31 -6.49
CA PHE A 134 12.77 8.20 -6.99
C PHE A 134 12.80 7.72 -8.44
N ILE A 135 11.97 6.72 -8.78
CA ILE A 135 11.86 6.19 -10.15
C ILE A 135 11.20 7.21 -11.08
N ASP A 136 10.17 7.91 -10.61
CA ASP A 136 9.52 8.98 -11.34
C ASP A 136 10.48 10.11 -11.68
N ASN A 137 11.31 10.54 -10.73
CA ASN A 137 12.32 11.56 -10.99
C ASN A 137 13.29 11.14 -12.09
N ILE A 138 13.66 9.85 -12.15
CA ILE A 138 14.50 9.31 -13.23
C ILE A 138 13.74 9.32 -14.57
N ASN A 139 12.50 8.85 -14.57
CA ASN A 139 11.65 8.80 -15.77
C ASN A 139 11.36 10.21 -16.31
N ASN A 140 10.96 11.13 -15.45
CA ASN A 140 10.65 12.52 -15.77
C ASN A 140 11.88 13.26 -16.32
N LYS A 141 13.08 13.03 -15.76
CA LYS A 141 14.32 13.60 -16.32
C LYS A 141 14.58 13.10 -17.74
N LYS A 142 14.36 11.81 -18.00
CA LYS A 142 14.49 11.24 -19.35
C LYS A 142 13.47 11.84 -20.31
N THR A 143 12.20 11.89 -19.92
CA THR A 143 11.11 12.45 -20.73
C THR A 143 11.37 13.92 -21.04
N LYS A 144 11.73 14.73 -20.04
CA LYS A 144 12.08 16.15 -20.22
C LYS A 144 13.23 16.34 -21.22
N ASN A 145 14.29 15.55 -21.12
CA ASN A 145 15.42 15.63 -22.05
C ASN A 145 15.01 15.25 -23.49
N LEU A 146 14.15 14.24 -23.66
CA LEU A 146 13.61 13.85 -24.96
C LEU A 146 12.72 14.95 -25.56
N THR A 147 11.86 15.57 -24.75
CA THR A 147 11.02 16.70 -25.18
C THR A 147 11.89 17.88 -25.64
N VAL A 148 12.89 18.27 -24.84
CA VAL A 148 13.81 19.37 -25.20
C VAL A 148 14.55 19.04 -26.50
N ALA A 149 15.08 17.83 -26.64
CA ALA A 149 15.77 17.41 -27.86
C ALA A 149 14.85 17.43 -29.09
N SER A 150 13.62 16.94 -28.97
CA SER A 150 12.61 16.96 -30.04
C SER A 150 12.31 18.39 -30.50
N VAL A 151 12.05 19.29 -29.54
CA VAL A 151 11.74 20.71 -29.81
C VAL A 151 12.93 21.43 -30.45
N THR A 152 14.13 21.29 -29.88
CA THR A 152 15.34 21.93 -30.41
C THR A 152 15.70 21.42 -31.80
N LEU A 153 15.62 20.10 -32.05
CA LEU A 153 15.86 19.52 -33.37
C LEU A 153 14.83 19.99 -34.40
N GLY A 154 13.55 20.05 -34.02
CA GLY A 154 12.50 20.60 -34.89
C GLY A 154 12.77 22.06 -35.27
N ALA A 155 13.13 22.89 -34.29
CA ALA A 155 13.45 24.29 -34.52
C ALA A 155 14.68 24.48 -35.43
N LEU A 156 15.79 23.77 -35.15
CA LEU A 156 17.01 23.83 -35.97
C LEU A 156 16.76 23.34 -37.40
N THR A 157 15.95 22.29 -37.56
CA THR A 157 15.58 21.75 -38.89
C THR A 157 14.84 22.80 -39.72
N THR A 158 13.86 23.48 -39.13
CA THR A 158 13.10 24.54 -39.80
C THR A 158 14.01 25.67 -40.24
N VAL A 159 14.90 26.15 -39.36
CA VAL A 159 15.86 27.21 -39.68
C VAL A 159 16.82 26.78 -40.80
N ALA A 160 17.39 25.57 -40.72
CA ALA A 160 18.31 25.05 -41.72
C ALA A 160 17.65 24.89 -43.10
N THR A 161 16.38 24.46 -43.14
CA THR A 161 15.61 24.29 -44.38
C THR A 161 15.43 25.63 -45.13
N VAL A 162 15.26 26.74 -44.39
CA VAL A 162 15.13 28.10 -44.96
C VAL A 162 16.48 28.65 -45.44
N LEU A 163 17.57 28.38 -44.73
CA LEU A 163 18.90 28.94 -45.07
C LEU A 163 19.60 28.21 -46.22
N ILE A 164 19.25 26.94 -46.48
CA ILE A 164 19.90 26.13 -47.51
C ILE A 164 19.24 26.38 -48.87
N LYS A 165 19.97 27.09 -49.74
CA LYS A 165 19.53 27.44 -51.10
C LYS A 165 19.42 26.24 -52.07
N ASN A 166 20.03 25.11 -51.74
CA ASN A 166 19.95 23.90 -52.56
C ASN A 166 18.70 23.11 -52.20
N ASN A 167 17.72 23.08 -53.11
CA ASN A 167 16.44 22.40 -52.91
C ASN A 167 16.57 20.91 -52.53
N ASN A 168 17.55 20.18 -53.08
CA ASN A 168 17.74 18.77 -52.74
C ASN A 168 18.27 18.60 -51.30
N ALA A 169 19.21 19.45 -50.87
CA ALA A 169 19.75 19.41 -49.52
C ALA A 169 18.73 19.90 -48.49
N SER A 170 17.99 20.98 -48.79
CA SER A 170 16.90 21.51 -47.96
C SER A 170 15.79 20.48 -47.75
N ASN A 171 15.33 19.81 -48.81
CA ASN A 171 14.32 18.75 -48.71
C ASN A 171 14.78 17.56 -47.87
N ILE A 172 16.04 17.12 -48.02
CA ILE A 172 16.59 16.01 -47.21
C ILE A 172 16.61 16.38 -45.73
N ILE A 173 17.03 17.60 -45.40
CA ILE A 173 17.11 18.09 -44.01
C ILE A 173 15.72 18.26 -43.41
N GLY A 174 14.79 18.89 -44.14
CA GLY A 174 13.41 19.06 -43.69
C GLY A 174 12.72 17.73 -43.39
N VAL A 175 12.84 16.74 -44.30
CA VAL A 175 12.23 15.41 -44.11
C VAL A 175 12.91 14.64 -42.97
N SER A 176 14.24 14.57 -42.96
CA SER A 176 14.96 13.80 -41.92
C SER A 176 14.81 14.43 -40.53
N GLY A 177 14.93 15.74 -40.42
CA GLY A 177 14.77 16.45 -39.15
C GLY A 177 13.33 16.40 -38.63
N GLY A 178 12.33 16.53 -39.51
CA GLY A 178 10.92 16.37 -39.13
C GLY A 178 10.58 14.95 -38.65
N LEU A 179 11.12 13.92 -39.31
CA LEU A 179 10.95 12.52 -38.88
C LEU A 179 11.66 12.25 -37.53
N LEU A 180 12.86 12.79 -37.33
CA LEU A 180 13.60 12.64 -36.07
C LEU A 180 12.92 13.37 -34.91
N SER A 181 12.47 14.61 -35.11
CA SER A 181 11.75 15.35 -34.07
C SER A 181 10.43 14.68 -33.69
N ALA A 182 9.67 14.21 -34.70
CA ALA A 182 8.44 13.46 -34.47
C ALA A 182 8.69 12.12 -33.76
N GLY A 183 9.73 11.39 -34.15
CA GLY A 183 10.12 10.15 -33.49
C GLY A 183 10.50 10.35 -32.02
N LEU A 184 11.28 11.38 -31.71
CA LEU A 184 11.60 11.73 -30.32
C LEU A 184 10.37 12.16 -29.51
N GLY A 185 9.45 12.91 -30.12
CA GLY A 185 8.18 13.28 -29.49
C GLY A 185 7.27 12.07 -29.26
N ALA A 186 7.25 11.10 -30.16
CA ALA A 186 6.49 9.86 -29.96
C ALA A 186 7.02 9.06 -28.74
N LEU A 187 8.34 9.07 -28.50
CA LEU A 187 8.94 8.42 -27.33
C LEU A 187 8.55 9.07 -25.99
N THR A 188 8.02 10.29 -25.99
CA THR A 188 7.51 10.95 -24.77
C THR A 188 6.06 10.60 -24.45
N ILE A 189 5.30 10.07 -25.43
CA ILE A 189 3.88 9.71 -25.25
C ILE A 189 3.74 8.35 -24.55
N SER A 190 4.65 7.42 -24.82
CA SER A 190 4.68 6.10 -24.16
C SER A 190 6.11 5.75 -23.74
N PRO A 191 6.65 6.44 -22.72
CA PRO A 191 7.99 6.15 -22.25
C PRO A 191 8.00 4.77 -21.61
N LYS A 192 8.83 3.86 -22.14
CA LYS A 192 9.19 2.63 -21.42
C LYS A 192 9.95 3.04 -20.15
N GLY A 193 9.21 3.17 -19.05
CA GLY A 193 9.72 3.61 -17.76
C GLY A 193 10.76 2.65 -17.20
N LYS A 194 11.57 3.16 -16.28
CA LYS A 194 12.44 2.35 -15.44
C LYS A 194 11.60 1.52 -14.46
N LYS A 195 12.12 0.35 -14.13
CA LYS A 195 11.48 -0.62 -13.23
C LYS A 195 12.45 -1.00 -12.12
N ILE A 196 11.94 -1.57 -11.04
CA ILE A 196 12.75 -2.16 -9.98
C ILE A 196 12.27 -3.57 -9.67
N ASP A 197 13.16 -4.40 -9.14
CA ASP A 197 12.81 -5.70 -8.57
C ASP A 197 12.68 -5.52 -7.06
N LEU A 198 11.46 -5.71 -6.52
CA LEU A 198 11.15 -5.57 -5.10
C LEU A 198 10.63 -6.90 -4.58
N LYS A 199 11.35 -7.48 -3.62
CA LYS A 199 10.93 -8.69 -2.90
C LYS A 199 10.28 -8.33 -1.57
N LEU A 200 9.15 -8.95 -1.28
CA LEU A 200 8.34 -8.69 -0.10
C LEU A 200 8.51 -9.85 0.89
N GLN A 201 9.38 -9.67 1.89
CA GLN A 201 9.58 -10.69 2.93
C GLN A 201 8.38 -10.80 3.89
N ARG A 202 7.67 -9.69 4.09
CA ARG A 202 6.48 -9.58 4.95
C ARG A 202 5.45 -8.71 4.24
N ASN A 203 4.41 -9.34 3.71
CA ASN A 203 3.39 -8.66 2.91
C ASN A 203 2.07 -8.50 3.66
N LEU A 204 1.94 -7.38 4.39
CA LEU A 204 0.73 -7.03 5.14
C LEU A 204 -0.52 -6.92 4.25
N LEU A 205 -0.36 -6.47 3.00
CA LEU A 205 -1.47 -6.44 2.04
C LEU A 205 -1.94 -7.85 1.68
N GLY A 206 -1.00 -8.81 1.58
CA GLY A 206 -1.30 -10.21 1.30
C GLY A 206 -2.17 -10.85 2.37
N ASN A 207 -1.88 -10.57 3.65
CA ASN A 207 -2.72 -11.02 4.76
C ASN A 207 -4.19 -10.61 4.57
N ILE A 208 -4.43 -9.33 4.28
CA ILE A 208 -5.76 -8.80 4.00
C ILE A 208 -6.35 -9.45 2.75
N TRP A 209 -5.60 -9.56 1.65
CA TRP A 209 -6.12 -10.07 0.38
C TRP A 209 -6.61 -11.52 0.46
N TYR A 210 -5.82 -12.38 1.13
CA TYR A 210 -6.08 -13.81 1.27
C TYR A 210 -6.93 -14.17 2.49
N ASN A 211 -7.23 -13.18 3.34
CA ASN A 211 -7.84 -13.40 4.66
C ASN A 211 -7.09 -14.48 5.46
N ASP A 212 -5.77 -14.36 5.51
CA ASP A 212 -4.89 -15.28 6.25
C ASP A 212 -3.96 -14.48 7.17
N ASN A 213 -3.99 -14.82 8.46
CA ASN A 213 -3.08 -14.27 9.48
C ASN A 213 -2.28 -15.38 10.19
N SER A 214 -2.03 -16.50 9.51
CA SER A 214 -1.22 -17.63 10.00
C SER A 214 0.20 -17.24 10.37
N ASN A 215 0.77 -16.23 9.70
CA ASN A 215 2.08 -15.66 10.00
C ASN A 215 2.09 -14.70 11.21
N GLN A 216 0.93 -14.53 11.88
CA GLN A 216 0.75 -13.66 13.05
C GLN A 216 1.23 -12.22 12.80
N ALA A 217 1.08 -11.74 11.57
CA ALA A 217 1.47 -10.38 11.22
C ALA A 217 0.58 -9.33 11.89
N TYR A 218 -0.70 -9.66 12.08
CA TYR A 218 -1.67 -8.84 12.79
C TYR A 218 -1.88 -9.39 14.21
N PRO A 219 -1.95 -8.54 15.24
CA PRO A 219 -2.47 -8.94 16.54
C PRO A 219 -3.86 -9.58 16.41
N ASN A 220 -4.14 -10.64 17.17
CA ASN A 220 -5.43 -11.34 17.10
C ASN A 220 -6.62 -10.41 17.41
N SER A 221 -6.45 -9.45 18.32
CA SER A 221 -7.43 -8.42 18.67
C SER A 221 -7.86 -7.63 17.43
N ILE A 222 -6.88 -7.07 16.71
CA ILE A 222 -7.09 -6.29 15.48
C ILE A 222 -7.65 -7.18 14.37
N TRP A 223 -7.09 -8.38 14.17
CA TRP A 223 -7.54 -9.29 13.13
C TRP A 223 -9.01 -9.69 13.29
N THR A 224 -9.43 -9.93 14.54
CA THR A 224 -10.83 -10.24 14.86
C THR A 224 -11.75 -9.07 14.50
N ILE A 225 -11.35 -7.84 14.83
CA ILE A 225 -12.13 -6.63 14.52
C ILE A 225 -12.23 -6.43 13.00
N LEU A 226 -11.13 -6.63 12.25
CA LEU A 226 -11.12 -6.47 10.79
C LEU A 226 -12.07 -7.43 10.07
N ASN A 227 -12.35 -8.59 10.67
CA ASN A 227 -13.16 -9.68 10.10
C ASN A 227 -14.57 -9.80 10.71
N GLU A 228 -15.02 -8.78 11.44
CA GLU A 228 -16.35 -8.76 12.05
C GLU A 228 -17.19 -7.64 11.42
N LYS A 229 -18.34 -8.01 10.85
CA LYS A 229 -19.14 -7.11 9.99
C LYS A 229 -19.67 -5.91 10.73
N GLN A 230 -19.95 -6.07 12.02
CA GLN A 230 -20.49 -5.05 12.90
C GLN A 230 -19.54 -3.86 13.11
N PHE A 231 -18.25 -4.00 12.77
CA PHE A 231 -17.28 -2.90 12.78
C PHE A 231 -17.25 -2.11 11.47
N SER A 232 -17.94 -2.56 10.43
CA SER A 232 -18.11 -1.82 9.19
C SER A 232 -19.32 -0.89 9.27
N ASN A 233 -19.18 0.31 8.71
CA ASN A 233 -20.26 1.30 8.66
C ASN A 233 -21.52 0.79 7.94
N SER A 234 -21.38 -0.13 6.96
CA SER A 234 -22.52 -0.71 6.25
C SER A 234 -23.08 -1.95 6.93
N GLY A 235 -22.28 -2.68 7.70
CA GLY A 235 -22.62 -3.99 8.24
C GLY A 235 -22.78 -5.12 7.21
N GLU A 236 -22.63 -4.83 5.91
CA GLU A 236 -22.79 -5.82 4.83
C GLU A 236 -21.53 -6.67 4.65
N ASN A 237 -20.39 -6.00 4.60
CA ASN A 237 -19.05 -6.57 4.49
C ASN A 237 -18.25 -6.18 5.73
N ASP A 238 -17.31 -7.02 6.16
CA ASP A 238 -16.36 -6.62 7.20
C ASP A 238 -15.34 -5.60 6.65
N LEU A 239 -14.45 -5.12 7.52
CA LEU A 239 -13.46 -4.10 7.14
C LEU A 239 -12.44 -4.67 6.14
N GLN A 240 -12.02 -5.93 6.30
CA GLN A 240 -11.10 -6.63 5.41
C GLN A 240 -11.66 -6.69 3.98
N GLU A 241 -12.90 -7.15 3.82
CA GLU A 241 -13.58 -7.25 2.54
C GLU A 241 -13.87 -5.85 1.95
N SER A 242 -14.23 -4.88 2.79
CA SER A 242 -14.43 -3.50 2.36
C SER A 242 -13.15 -2.87 1.81
N ILE A 243 -12.01 -3.06 2.46
CA ILE A 243 -10.69 -2.62 1.97
C ILE A 243 -10.36 -3.31 0.64
N LYS A 244 -10.51 -4.64 0.60
CA LYS A 244 -10.23 -5.44 -0.60
C LYS A 244 -11.03 -4.97 -1.81
N ASN A 245 -12.32 -4.67 -1.60
CA ASN A 245 -13.21 -4.16 -2.64
C ASN A 245 -12.78 -2.76 -3.12
N ARG A 246 -12.32 -1.88 -2.22
CA ARG A 246 -11.80 -0.56 -2.61
C ARG A 246 -10.53 -0.68 -3.44
N TRP A 247 -9.59 -1.53 -3.06
CA TRP A 247 -8.39 -1.78 -3.88
C TRP A 247 -8.75 -2.32 -5.26
N LEU A 248 -9.65 -3.30 -5.33
CA LEU A 248 -10.08 -3.84 -6.61
C LEU A 248 -10.70 -2.78 -7.51
N GLN A 249 -11.57 -1.92 -6.97
CA GLN A 249 -12.25 -0.90 -7.76
C GLN A 249 -11.37 0.29 -8.14
N TYR A 250 -10.55 0.80 -7.22
CA TYR A 250 -9.84 2.07 -7.41
C TYR A 250 -8.38 1.91 -7.83
N ASN A 251 -7.74 0.78 -7.55
CA ASN A 251 -6.35 0.52 -7.96
C ASN A 251 -6.27 -0.39 -9.18
N PHE A 252 -7.32 -1.18 -9.45
CA PHE A 252 -7.32 -2.20 -10.50
C PHE A 252 -8.55 -2.13 -11.41
N ASP A 253 -9.31 -1.02 -11.43
CA ASP A 253 -10.46 -0.82 -12.33
C ASP A 253 -11.49 -1.98 -12.32
N GLY A 254 -11.69 -2.59 -11.15
CA GLY A 254 -12.59 -3.72 -10.95
C GLY A 254 -12.07 -5.07 -11.46
N LYS A 255 -10.87 -5.14 -12.02
CA LYS A 255 -10.30 -6.35 -12.65
C LYS A 255 -8.84 -6.54 -12.30
N MET A 256 -8.51 -7.71 -11.79
CA MET A 256 -7.12 -8.07 -11.51
C MET A 256 -6.74 -9.37 -12.17
N ASP A 257 -5.64 -9.34 -12.93
CA ASP A 257 -5.03 -10.54 -13.49
C ASP A 257 -4.10 -11.23 -12.48
N ALA A 258 -3.69 -12.46 -12.80
CA ALA A 258 -2.88 -13.29 -11.91
C ALA A 258 -1.45 -12.73 -11.69
N GLU A 259 -0.87 -12.04 -12.66
CA GLU A 259 0.46 -11.44 -12.51
C GLU A 259 0.41 -10.25 -11.57
N THR A 260 -0.61 -9.39 -11.73
CA THR A 260 -0.87 -8.25 -10.84
C THR A 260 -1.18 -8.72 -9.42
N GLN A 261 -2.02 -9.76 -9.27
CA GLN A 261 -2.30 -10.33 -7.95
C GLN A 261 -1.01 -10.79 -7.26
N LYS A 262 -0.18 -11.57 -7.97
CA LYS A 262 1.08 -12.07 -7.44
C LYS A 262 2.03 -10.94 -7.09
N LEU A 263 2.13 -9.92 -7.95
CA LEU A 263 2.99 -8.78 -7.75
C LEU A 263 2.65 -8.06 -6.43
N PHE A 264 1.37 -7.82 -6.15
CA PHE A 264 0.93 -7.04 -4.99
C PHE A 264 0.75 -7.85 -3.71
N PHE A 265 0.30 -9.10 -3.79
CA PHE A 265 -0.18 -9.86 -2.63
C PHE A 265 0.69 -11.07 -2.27
N ASP A 266 1.63 -11.48 -3.12
CA ASP A 266 2.60 -12.54 -2.81
C ASP A 266 4.00 -11.94 -2.50
N ASP A 267 5.06 -12.53 -3.06
CA ASP A 267 6.47 -12.23 -2.76
C ASP A 267 7.03 -10.97 -3.47
N GLY A 268 6.22 -10.27 -4.25
CA GLY A 268 6.67 -9.14 -5.06
C GLY A 268 7.22 -9.54 -6.44
N GLY A 269 8.03 -8.67 -7.03
CA GLY A 269 8.54 -8.85 -8.39
C GLY A 269 8.96 -7.52 -9.03
N ILE A 270 8.73 -7.41 -10.34
CA ILE A 270 9.16 -6.23 -11.12
C ILE A 270 8.07 -5.15 -11.07
N TYR A 271 8.35 -4.08 -10.35
CA TYR A 271 7.45 -2.93 -10.19
C TYR A 271 7.83 -1.77 -11.13
N THR A 272 6.81 -1.10 -11.67
CA THR A 272 6.89 0.26 -12.23
C THR A 272 6.69 1.31 -11.12
N ALA A 273 6.83 2.59 -11.44
CA ALA A 273 6.53 3.66 -10.48
C ALA A 273 5.04 3.70 -10.10
N ASP A 274 4.14 3.55 -11.08
CA ASP A 274 2.69 3.51 -10.85
C ASP A 274 2.29 2.33 -9.95
N ASP A 275 2.90 1.15 -10.15
CA ASP A 275 2.65 -0.02 -9.29
C ASP A 275 3.05 0.27 -7.83
N LEU A 276 4.16 0.99 -7.62
CA LEU A 276 4.63 1.35 -6.28
C LEU A 276 3.73 2.41 -5.64
N HIS A 277 3.30 3.43 -6.40
CA HIS A 277 2.32 4.40 -5.91
C HIS A 277 1.02 3.71 -5.50
N SER A 278 0.51 2.79 -6.32
CA SER A 278 -0.66 1.97 -5.98
C SER A 278 -0.44 1.18 -4.70
N ARG A 279 0.72 0.53 -4.54
CA ARG A 279 1.04 -0.23 -3.33
C ARG A 279 1.13 0.67 -2.09
N ALA A 280 1.77 1.84 -2.21
CA ALA A 280 1.87 2.80 -1.12
C ALA A 280 0.49 3.31 -0.69
N ASN A 281 -0.39 3.62 -1.64
CA ASN A 281 -1.76 4.03 -1.38
C ASN A 281 -2.55 2.93 -0.63
N MET A 282 -2.41 1.67 -1.04
CA MET A 282 -3.05 0.55 -0.36
C MET A 282 -2.55 0.39 1.09
N LEU A 283 -1.25 0.56 1.32
CA LEU A 283 -0.65 0.53 2.67
C LEU A 283 -1.18 1.67 3.54
N ASN A 284 -1.27 2.88 2.99
CA ASN A 284 -1.77 4.06 3.70
C ASN A 284 -3.27 3.95 4.02
N GLU A 285 -4.06 3.36 3.12
CA GLU A 285 -5.48 3.09 3.37
C GLU A 285 -5.68 2.07 4.50
N LEU A 286 -4.87 1.00 4.49
CA LEU A 286 -4.88 -0.01 5.54
C LEU A 286 -4.42 0.58 6.88
N GLN A 287 -3.40 1.44 6.87
CA GLN A 287 -2.96 2.20 8.04
C GLN A 287 -4.09 3.04 8.62
N ALA A 288 -4.79 3.80 7.79
CA ALA A 288 -5.91 4.63 8.22
C ALA A 288 -7.03 3.78 8.84
N THR A 289 -7.33 2.62 8.25
CA THR A 289 -8.35 1.69 8.76
C THR A 289 -7.95 1.08 10.11
N VAL A 290 -6.70 0.64 10.25
CA VAL A 290 -6.19 0.13 11.54
C VAL A 290 -6.22 1.24 12.60
N ARG A 291 -5.81 2.46 12.24
CA ARG A 291 -5.79 3.59 13.17
C ARG A 291 -7.19 4.03 13.59
N SER A 292 -8.22 3.84 12.75
CA SER A 292 -9.59 4.16 13.14
C SER A 292 -10.14 3.28 14.24
N LEU A 293 -9.56 2.10 14.49
CA LEU A 293 -9.97 1.22 15.60
C LEU A 293 -9.77 1.85 16.99
N GLU A 294 -8.95 2.89 17.10
CA GLU A 294 -8.84 3.71 18.31
C GLU A 294 -10.17 4.39 18.67
N GLN A 295 -11.07 4.62 17.70
CA GLN A 295 -12.39 5.18 17.95
C GLN A 295 -13.28 4.19 18.72
N ASP A 296 -13.22 2.90 18.36
CA ASP A 296 -13.92 1.82 19.05
C ASP A 296 -13.38 1.64 20.47
N LEU A 297 -12.05 1.65 20.60
CA LEU A 297 -11.39 1.54 21.89
C LEU A 297 -11.71 2.73 22.80
N LYS A 298 -11.75 3.95 22.24
CA LYS A 298 -12.18 5.17 22.94
C LYS A 298 -13.62 5.06 23.42
N SER A 299 -14.56 4.59 22.58
CA SER A 299 -15.96 4.41 22.96
C SER A 299 -16.07 3.50 24.20
N LEU A 300 -15.43 2.33 24.13
CA LEU A 300 -15.41 1.39 25.24
C LEU A 300 -14.77 2.00 26.48
N ALA A 301 -13.60 2.64 26.38
CA ALA A 301 -12.91 3.25 27.52
C ALA A 301 -13.75 4.33 28.21
N VAL A 302 -14.46 5.17 27.44
CA VAL A 302 -15.39 6.17 27.99
C VAL A 302 -16.52 5.50 28.76
N LYS A 303 -17.10 4.43 28.19
CA LYS A 303 -18.17 3.68 28.85
C LYS A 303 -17.69 3.03 30.14
N LEU A 304 -16.51 2.42 30.14
CA LEU A 304 -15.94 1.75 31.31
C LEU A 304 -15.56 2.73 32.43
N ASN A 305 -15.20 3.97 32.10
CA ASN A 305 -14.96 5.02 33.09
C ASN A 305 -16.23 5.49 33.82
N SER A 306 -17.43 5.17 33.31
CA SER A 306 -18.70 5.45 33.98
C SER A 306 -19.07 4.44 35.09
N PHE A 307 -18.30 3.35 35.24
CA PHE A 307 -18.53 2.28 36.22
C PHE A 307 -17.73 2.40 37.52
#